data_AF-A0A956EN05-F1
#
_entry.id   AF-A0A956EN05-F1
#
_cell.length_a   1.000
_cell.length_b   1.000
_cell.length_c   1.000
_cell.angle_alpha   90.00
_cell.angle_beta   90.00
_cell.angle_gamma   90.00
#
_symmetry.space_group_name_H-M   'P 1'
#
loop_
_entity.id
_entity.type
_entity.pdbx_description
1 polymer ?
#
loop_
_entity_poly.entity_id
_entity_poly.type
_entity_poly.pdbx_seq_one_letter_code
_entity_poly.pdbx_strand_id
1 'polypeptide(L)'
;EIPEGCNPIAYANDCLLPYPSDIFLVPDGELPNGARVVLTPAATPKTAADVPVDMLQTHPADGFPGHMPILALFPEGVDTQGLNFHLAGGDATLDPASPTLVVDAESGALIPHWVELDVMADDPAEQALILRTFAPLEASRRYVVALRGLTTPMGAPIDAPSGFAHIVAGEVEGHPVLEPLAARYEDEIFPVLDELGVDRDGLQLAWDFSVASEERNTRDLLTIRDHVIATFEGTPPTVMIDAEHLDYSDEIALRLEGRIEVPLYLEEDAPMARLHRDNDGEVVANGTHWIDFTLQVPKSAFPESEDFVPARIIQFGHGFFGEREEINWSAMRGFSAERGLVMIATDWVGMSVKDQAGVVDFMSKDPSNVFLFTDRLHQAFANQIALTYAIQGPLLKATAEYAFGKPLYDPDQLYWYGISQGSIFGATFLSLSPTIERGVLSVGGAPYSLMMTRSGSFADLFEIIKLTITDDPLTIQKFVAMSQHVWDRV
;
A
#
# COMPACT_ATOMS: atom_id res chain seq x y z
N GLU A 1 36.30 -10.34 -0.31
CA GLU A 1 35.65 -10.32 -1.64
C GLU A 1 34.19 -10.05 -1.42
N ILE A 2 33.64 -9.04 -2.08
CA ILE A 2 32.22 -8.70 -2.01
C ILE A 2 31.48 -9.69 -2.92
N PRO A 3 30.51 -10.47 -2.41
CA PRO A 3 29.76 -11.39 -3.26
C PRO A 3 29.03 -10.61 -4.37
N GLU A 4 29.08 -11.14 -5.59
CA GLU A 4 28.45 -10.51 -6.75
C GLU A 4 26.95 -10.30 -6.51
N GLY A 5 26.49 -9.07 -6.75
CA GLY A 5 25.09 -8.68 -6.63
C GLY A 5 24.62 -8.30 -5.23
N CYS A 6 25.43 -8.46 -4.18
CA CYS A 6 25.09 -7.96 -2.85
C CYS A 6 25.30 -6.44 -2.76
N ASN A 7 24.56 -5.78 -1.87
CA ASN A 7 24.79 -4.40 -1.52
C ASN A 7 26.23 -4.24 -0.97
N PRO A 8 27.13 -3.52 -1.67
CA PRO A 8 28.57 -3.59 -1.42
C PRO A 8 28.99 -2.89 -0.13
N ILE A 9 28.16 -2.01 0.43
CA ILE A 9 28.50 -1.27 1.65
C ILE A 9 28.30 -2.09 2.92
N ALA A 10 27.37 -3.06 2.91
CA ALA A 10 27.03 -3.88 4.07
C ALA A 10 26.88 -5.38 3.77
N TYR A 11 27.49 -5.87 2.68
CA TYR A 11 27.39 -7.25 2.18
C TYR A 11 27.68 -8.35 3.22
N ALA A 12 28.47 -8.05 4.25
CA ALA A 12 28.82 -9.00 5.30
C ALA A 12 27.67 -9.24 6.28
N ASN A 13 26.71 -8.31 6.36
CA ASN A 13 25.57 -8.37 7.25
C ASN A 13 24.37 -8.99 6.52
N ASP A 14 24.04 -8.48 5.33
CA ASP A 14 22.97 -9.02 4.47
C ASP A 14 23.20 -8.52 3.02
N CYS A 15 22.78 -9.31 2.02
CA CYS A 15 22.99 -8.95 0.61
C CYS A 15 22.01 -7.91 0.06
N LEU A 16 20.82 -7.78 0.64
CA LEU A 16 19.86 -6.74 0.27
C LEU A 16 20.16 -5.44 1.03
N LEU A 17 20.44 -5.53 2.34
CA LEU A 17 20.47 -4.37 3.22
C LEU A 17 21.77 -3.54 3.11
N PRO A 18 21.70 -2.22 3.35
CA PRO A 18 20.49 -1.44 3.63
C PRO A 18 19.53 -1.32 2.43
N TYR A 19 18.24 -1.15 2.71
CA TYR A 19 17.17 -1.08 1.71
C TYR A 19 16.06 -0.11 2.16
N PRO A 20 15.48 0.74 1.29
CA PRO A 20 15.77 0.93 -0.13
C PRO A 20 17.20 1.44 -0.40
N SER A 21 17.73 1.23 -1.61
CA SER A 21 19.10 1.62 -1.98
C SER A 21 19.27 1.74 -3.50
N ASP A 22 19.84 2.87 -3.95
CA ASP A 22 20.08 3.14 -5.38
C ASP A 22 21.14 2.23 -6.00
N ILE A 23 21.83 1.39 -5.22
CA ILE A 23 22.65 0.31 -5.79
C ILE A 23 21.84 -0.68 -6.63
N PHE A 24 20.54 -0.80 -6.35
CA PHE A 24 19.60 -1.63 -7.12
C PHE A 24 18.86 -0.83 -8.19
N LEU A 25 19.18 0.45 -8.39
CA LEU A 25 18.56 1.29 -9.40
C LEU A 25 19.43 1.29 -10.67
N VAL A 26 18.84 0.90 -11.80
CA VAL A 26 19.52 0.88 -13.11
C VAL A 26 18.82 1.80 -14.10
N PRO A 27 19.53 2.41 -15.07
CA PRO A 27 18.90 3.23 -16.11
C PRO A 27 17.88 2.44 -16.94
N ASP A 28 16.70 3.02 -17.16
CA ASP A 28 15.64 2.49 -18.02
C ASP A 28 14.80 3.64 -18.60
N GLY A 29 15.10 4.02 -19.85
CA GLY A 29 14.45 5.14 -20.52
C GLY A 29 12.98 4.91 -20.90
N GLU A 30 12.45 3.70 -20.70
CA GLU A 30 11.04 3.37 -20.96
C GLU A 30 10.13 3.67 -19.75
N LEU A 31 10.72 3.96 -18.57
CA LEU A 31 9.99 4.30 -17.36
C LEU A 31 10.04 5.82 -17.09
N PRO A 32 9.01 6.40 -16.44
CA PRO A 32 8.91 7.86 -16.27
C PRO A 32 10.12 8.50 -15.58
N ASN A 33 10.66 7.86 -14.53
CA ASN A 33 11.87 8.32 -13.86
C ASN A 33 13.19 8.01 -14.61
N GLY A 34 13.14 7.36 -15.78
CA GLY A 34 14.33 6.96 -16.54
C GLY A 34 15.17 5.88 -15.84
N ALA A 35 14.59 5.17 -14.87
CA ALA A 35 15.26 4.18 -14.05
C ALA A 35 14.34 3.02 -13.68
N ARG A 36 14.92 1.89 -13.28
CA ARG A 36 14.23 0.68 -12.82
C ARG A 36 14.91 0.10 -11.59
N VAL A 37 14.13 -0.31 -10.59
CA VAL A 37 14.64 -1.13 -9.49
C VAL A 37 14.82 -2.58 -9.95
N VAL A 38 16.03 -3.11 -9.86
CA VAL A 38 16.41 -4.47 -10.24
C VAL A 38 17.16 -5.13 -9.08
N LEU A 39 16.53 -6.14 -8.47
CA LEU A 39 17.18 -6.97 -7.47
C LEU A 39 18.04 -8.03 -8.15
N THR A 40 19.24 -8.25 -7.62
CA THR A 40 20.10 -9.34 -8.09
C THR A 40 19.69 -10.66 -7.44
N PRO A 41 20.04 -11.82 -8.01
CA PRO A 41 19.75 -13.11 -7.40
C PRO A 41 20.29 -13.29 -5.96
N ALA A 42 21.35 -12.56 -5.61
CA ALA A 42 21.94 -12.59 -4.27
C ALA A 42 21.18 -11.68 -3.27
N ALA A 43 20.63 -10.56 -3.74
CA ALA A 43 19.86 -9.62 -2.93
C ALA A 43 18.36 -9.98 -2.85
N THR A 44 17.84 -10.77 -3.80
CA THR A 44 16.44 -11.21 -3.79
C THR A 44 16.18 -12.15 -2.60
N PRO A 45 15.24 -11.83 -1.69
CA PRO A 45 14.83 -12.73 -0.62
C PRO A 45 14.31 -14.06 -1.17
N LYS A 46 14.48 -15.12 -0.39
CA LYS A 46 14.13 -16.48 -0.82
C LYS A 46 13.24 -17.18 0.19
N THR A 47 12.43 -18.11 -0.29
CA THR A 47 11.70 -19.02 0.58
C THR A 47 12.64 -20.05 1.23
N ALA A 48 12.14 -20.79 2.22
CA ALA A 48 12.83 -21.90 2.87
C ALA A 48 13.17 -23.04 1.89
N ALA A 49 12.51 -23.07 0.72
CA ALA A 49 12.81 -23.96 -0.39
C ALA A 49 13.79 -23.35 -1.41
N ASP A 50 14.48 -22.25 -1.08
CA ASP A 50 15.44 -21.52 -1.91
C ASP A 50 14.84 -20.94 -3.21
N VAL A 51 13.53 -20.66 -3.21
CA VAL A 51 12.84 -20.01 -4.35
C VAL A 51 12.94 -18.49 -4.20
N PRO A 52 13.48 -17.75 -5.19
CA PRO A 52 13.52 -16.28 -5.15
C PRO A 52 12.12 -15.66 -5.14
N VAL A 53 11.94 -14.62 -4.33
CA VAL A 53 10.70 -13.85 -4.19
C VAL A 53 10.98 -12.41 -4.61
N ASP A 54 10.59 -12.08 -5.85
CA ASP A 54 10.79 -10.77 -6.44
C ASP A 54 9.45 -10.19 -6.92
N MET A 55 8.94 -9.25 -6.15
CA MET A 55 7.64 -8.62 -6.37
C MET A 55 7.66 -7.55 -7.49
N LEU A 56 8.83 -7.26 -8.05
CA LEU A 56 9.00 -6.24 -9.09
C LEU A 56 8.87 -6.83 -10.51
N GLN A 57 8.77 -8.16 -10.63
CA GLN A 57 8.76 -8.85 -11.93
C GLN A 57 7.54 -8.49 -12.78
N THR A 58 6.35 -8.43 -12.15
CA THR A 58 5.10 -8.17 -12.88
C THR A 58 4.84 -6.68 -13.03
N HIS A 59 5.25 -5.87 -12.05
CA HIS A 59 5.10 -4.43 -12.07
C HIS A 59 6.46 -3.78 -11.81
N PRO A 60 7.25 -3.48 -12.86
CA PRO A 60 8.53 -2.82 -12.70
C PRO A 60 8.36 -1.49 -11.96
N ALA A 61 9.20 -1.23 -10.96
CA ALA A 61 9.21 0.02 -10.22
C ALA A 61 10.30 0.95 -10.77
N ASP A 62 10.00 2.24 -10.91
CA ASP A 62 10.93 3.26 -11.41
C ASP A 62 11.61 4.08 -10.30
N GLY A 63 11.62 3.49 -9.10
CA GLY A 63 12.17 4.02 -7.86
C GLY A 63 11.55 3.26 -6.68
N PHE A 64 11.78 3.73 -5.46
CA PHE A 64 11.30 3.10 -4.23
C PHE A 64 10.03 3.80 -3.68
N PRO A 65 9.12 3.09 -3.00
CA PRO A 65 7.96 3.67 -2.35
C PRO A 65 8.27 4.84 -1.42
N GLY A 66 7.46 5.89 -1.48
CA GLY A 66 7.67 7.10 -0.68
C GLY A 66 7.40 6.91 0.82
N HIS A 67 6.75 5.83 1.23
CA HIS A 67 6.42 5.57 2.64
C HIS A 67 6.81 4.16 3.12
N MET A 68 7.74 3.48 2.43
CA MET A 68 8.26 2.19 2.91
C MET A 68 9.15 2.33 4.16
N PRO A 69 9.30 1.26 4.97
CA PRO A 69 10.38 1.20 5.95
C PRO A 69 11.76 1.31 5.30
N ILE A 70 12.65 2.04 5.94
CA ILE A 70 14.08 2.11 5.62
C ILE A 70 14.81 1.18 6.59
N LEU A 71 15.50 0.18 6.05
CA LEU A 71 16.07 -0.95 6.80
C LEU A 71 17.59 -0.93 6.77
N ALA A 72 18.20 -1.18 7.93
CA ALA A 72 19.61 -1.49 8.09
C ALA A 72 19.78 -2.65 9.08
N LEU A 73 20.93 -3.35 9.02
CA LEU A 73 21.22 -4.47 9.92
C LEU A 73 22.60 -4.29 10.56
N PHE A 74 22.64 -4.43 11.88
CA PHE A 74 23.86 -4.42 12.69
C PHE A 74 23.87 -5.68 13.57
N PRO A 75 24.60 -6.74 13.18
CA PRO A 75 24.53 -8.04 13.85
C PRO A 75 24.94 -8.05 15.33
N GLU A 76 25.60 -6.99 15.80
CA GLU A 76 25.95 -6.80 17.22
C GLU A 76 24.80 -6.24 18.07
N GLY A 77 23.70 -5.84 17.42
CA GLY A 77 22.54 -5.19 18.03
C GLY A 77 22.71 -3.68 18.18
N VAL A 78 21.58 -2.97 18.20
CA VAL A 78 21.53 -1.52 18.39
C VAL A 78 20.79 -1.21 19.70
N ASP A 79 21.36 -0.35 20.53
CA ASP A 79 20.66 0.27 21.64
C ASP A 79 19.76 1.38 21.11
N THR A 80 18.46 1.30 21.44
CA THR A 80 17.47 2.30 21.03
C THR A 80 17.40 3.48 21.99
N GLN A 81 18.13 3.43 23.12
CA GLN A 81 18.18 4.54 24.05
C GLN A 81 18.75 5.80 23.37
N GLY A 82 17.94 6.85 23.30
CA GLY A 82 18.33 8.12 22.66
C GLY A 82 17.98 8.20 21.17
N LEU A 83 17.41 7.16 20.57
CA LEU A 83 16.82 7.23 19.24
C LEU A 83 15.38 7.77 19.31
N ASN A 84 14.93 8.39 18.22
CA ASN A 84 13.60 9.01 18.16
C ASN A 84 12.50 7.95 17.96
N PHE A 85 11.68 7.71 18.98
CA PHE A 85 10.54 6.79 18.86
C PHE A 85 9.25 7.52 18.42
N HIS A 86 8.28 6.80 17.85
CA HIS A 86 7.09 7.42 17.23
C HIS A 86 6.28 8.35 18.15
N LEU A 87 6.28 8.11 19.47
CA LEU A 87 5.57 8.94 20.45
C LEU A 87 6.29 10.26 20.79
N ALA A 88 7.56 10.41 20.41
CA ALA A 88 8.34 11.62 20.65
C ALA A 88 8.09 12.72 19.60
N GLY A 89 7.36 12.43 18.53
CA GLY A 89 7.16 13.35 17.40
C GLY A 89 8.35 13.35 16.43
N GLY A 90 8.34 14.24 15.44
CA GLY A 90 9.37 14.30 14.38
C GLY A 90 10.50 15.30 14.61
N ASP A 91 10.35 16.23 15.56
CA ASP A 91 11.25 17.38 15.70
C ASP A 91 12.69 16.99 16.06
N ALA A 92 12.86 15.91 16.83
CA ALA A 92 14.19 15.46 17.29
C ALA A 92 15.11 15.06 16.12
N THR A 93 14.54 14.55 15.02
CA THR A 93 15.30 14.16 13.83
C THR A 93 15.50 15.29 12.83
N LEU A 94 15.00 16.50 13.15
CA LEU A 94 15.25 17.73 12.40
C LEU A 94 16.46 18.50 12.93
N ASP A 95 17.14 17.98 13.94
CA ASP A 95 18.45 18.46 14.39
C ASP A 95 19.55 17.69 13.62
N PRO A 96 20.45 18.38 12.89
CA PRO A 96 21.63 17.76 12.29
C PRO A 96 22.50 17.00 13.27
N ALA A 97 22.38 17.24 14.59
CA ALA A 97 23.03 16.49 15.67
C ALA A 97 22.47 15.08 15.88
N SER A 98 21.29 14.75 15.34
CA SER A 98 20.62 13.45 15.52
C SER A 98 21.52 12.27 15.13
N PRO A 99 21.43 11.12 15.84
CA PRO A 99 22.12 9.88 15.46
C PRO A 99 21.64 9.30 14.12
N THR A 100 20.41 9.60 13.73
CA THR A 100 19.80 9.16 12.47
C THR A 100 19.29 10.36 11.70
N LEU A 101 19.63 10.41 10.41
CA LEU A 101 19.23 11.47 9.49
C LEU A 101 18.63 10.84 8.23
N VAL A 102 17.57 11.47 7.73
CA VAL A 102 17.02 11.27 6.38
C VAL A 102 16.97 12.65 5.77
N VAL A 103 17.65 12.84 4.64
CA VAL A 103 17.88 14.16 4.02
C VAL A 103 17.38 14.12 2.59
N ASP A 104 16.54 15.08 2.20
CA ASP A 104 16.26 15.34 0.78
C ASP A 104 17.53 15.87 0.12
N ALA A 105 18.05 15.13 -0.85
CA ALA A 105 19.38 15.38 -1.42
C ALA A 105 19.41 16.64 -2.31
N GLU A 106 18.27 17.10 -2.82
CA GLU A 106 18.19 18.29 -3.66
C GLU A 106 18.06 19.59 -2.85
N SER A 107 17.37 19.54 -1.70
CA SER A 107 17.08 20.71 -0.86
C SER A 107 17.92 20.79 0.41
N GLY A 108 18.55 19.69 0.83
CA GLY A 108 19.23 19.56 2.12
C GLY A 108 18.26 19.51 3.31
N ALA A 109 16.95 19.40 3.08
CA ALA A 109 15.96 19.38 4.14
C ALA A 109 16.00 18.06 4.92
N LEU A 110 16.02 18.17 6.25
CA LEU A 110 15.86 17.01 7.13
C LEU A 110 14.40 16.54 7.14
N ILE A 111 14.22 15.23 7.06
CA ILE A 111 12.91 14.59 7.04
C ILE A 111 12.57 14.07 8.44
N PRO A 112 11.40 14.43 9.00
CA PRO A 112 10.98 13.93 10.29
C PRO A 112 10.70 12.42 10.21
N HIS A 113 11.38 11.66 11.05
CA HIS A 113 11.28 10.20 11.07
C HIS A 113 11.39 9.66 12.50
N TRP A 114 11.06 8.40 12.67
CA TRP A 114 11.24 7.66 13.90
C TRP A 114 11.94 6.33 13.63
N VAL A 115 12.47 5.73 14.68
CA VAL A 115 13.33 4.57 14.65
C VAL A 115 12.80 3.51 15.61
N GLU A 116 12.85 2.25 15.18
CA GLU A 116 12.54 1.08 15.99
C GLU A 116 13.43 -0.09 15.59
N LEU A 117 13.42 -1.13 16.43
CA LEU A 117 13.93 -2.44 16.06
C LEU A 117 12.77 -3.33 15.65
N ASP A 118 13.05 -4.26 14.75
CA ASP A 118 12.08 -5.29 14.40
C ASP A 118 11.75 -6.16 15.61
N VAL A 119 10.50 -6.05 16.07
CA VAL A 119 9.98 -6.79 17.22
C VAL A 119 9.69 -8.26 16.91
N MET A 120 9.79 -8.66 15.64
CA MET A 120 9.64 -10.07 15.23
C MET A 120 10.90 -10.90 15.47
N ALA A 121 12.05 -10.25 15.71
CA ALA A 121 13.35 -10.90 15.91
C ALA A 121 13.86 -10.67 17.33
N ASP A 122 14.30 -11.74 18.00
CA ASP A 122 15.01 -11.67 19.28
C ASP A 122 16.54 -11.74 19.10
N ASP A 123 17.02 -12.34 17.99
CA ASP A 123 18.44 -12.41 17.64
C ASP A 123 18.89 -11.09 16.99
N PRO A 124 19.86 -10.37 17.56
CA PRO A 124 20.42 -9.17 16.94
C PRO A 124 20.93 -9.36 15.51
N ALA A 125 21.35 -10.57 15.13
CA ALA A 125 21.80 -10.88 13.78
C ALA A 125 20.66 -10.89 12.74
N GLU A 126 19.41 -11.01 13.19
CA GLU A 126 18.20 -11.03 12.35
C GLU A 126 17.30 -9.80 12.62
N GLN A 127 17.66 -8.96 13.58
CA GLN A 127 16.86 -7.82 14.02
C GLN A 127 17.21 -6.55 13.23
N ALA A 128 16.37 -6.20 12.26
CA ALA A 128 16.55 -4.98 11.47
C ALA A 128 16.33 -3.72 12.33
N LEU A 129 17.19 -2.71 12.12
CA LEU A 129 16.92 -1.33 12.48
C LEU A 129 16.00 -0.73 11.40
N ILE A 130 14.89 -0.14 11.84
CA ILE A 130 13.85 0.36 10.95
C ILE A 130 13.68 1.87 11.18
N LEU A 131 13.92 2.67 10.14
CA LEU A 131 13.58 4.09 10.09
C LEU A 131 12.27 4.26 9.32
N ARG A 132 11.40 5.16 9.80
CA ARG A 132 10.09 5.41 9.19
C ARG A 132 9.76 6.90 9.23
N THR A 133 9.33 7.45 8.10
CA THR A 133 8.98 8.86 8.00
C THR A 133 7.57 9.12 8.53
N PHE A 134 7.34 10.29 9.11
CA PHE A 134 6.00 10.70 9.56
C PHE A 134 5.07 11.11 8.41
N ALA A 135 5.64 11.43 7.25
CA ALA A 135 4.93 11.75 6.02
C ALA A 135 5.55 10.99 4.84
N PRO A 136 4.77 10.72 3.78
CA PRO A 136 5.32 10.21 2.53
C PRO A 136 6.41 11.15 1.99
N LEU A 137 7.50 10.56 1.50
CA LEU A 137 8.55 11.25 0.77
C LEU A 137 8.02 11.74 -0.58
N GLU A 138 8.53 12.88 -1.06
CA GLU A 138 8.19 13.42 -2.38
C GLU A 138 8.62 12.44 -3.49
N ALA A 139 7.75 12.26 -4.49
CA ALA A 139 8.02 11.44 -5.67
C ALA A 139 9.18 12.00 -6.51
N SER A 140 9.91 11.12 -7.19
CA SER A 140 11.03 11.50 -8.07
C SER A 140 12.13 12.33 -7.40
N ARG A 141 12.28 12.22 -6.07
CA ARG A 141 13.36 12.81 -5.28
C ARG A 141 14.35 11.77 -4.80
N ARG A 142 15.58 12.19 -4.56
CA ARG A 142 16.62 11.36 -3.96
C ARG A 142 16.81 11.72 -2.50
N TYR A 143 16.98 10.71 -1.65
CA TYR A 143 17.18 10.89 -0.21
C TYR A 143 18.46 10.21 0.23
N VAL A 144 19.21 10.89 1.11
CA VAL A 144 20.38 10.34 1.79
C VAL A 144 19.99 9.94 3.21
N VAL A 145 20.34 8.73 3.61
CA VAL A 145 20.22 8.21 4.97
C VAL A 145 21.61 8.19 5.59
N ALA A 146 21.73 8.68 6.83
CA ALA A 146 22.97 8.64 7.59
C ALA A 146 22.72 8.18 9.03
N LEU A 147 23.54 7.22 9.47
CA LEU A 147 23.53 6.63 10.80
C LEU A 147 24.90 6.86 11.46
N ARG A 148 24.89 7.38 12.70
CA ARG A 148 26.09 7.69 13.47
C ARG A 148 25.84 7.66 14.96
N GLY A 149 26.90 7.47 15.75
CA GLY A 149 26.82 7.46 17.20
C GLY A 149 25.93 6.35 17.80
N LEU A 150 25.55 5.35 17.01
CA LEU A 150 24.85 4.16 17.47
C LEU A 150 25.75 3.32 18.36
N THR A 151 25.18 2.76 19.42
CA THR A 151 25.88 1.86 20.34
C THR A 151 25.18 0.53 20.41
N THR A 152 25.92 -0.52 20.74
CA THR A 152 25.35 -1.82 21.12
C THR A 152 24.61 -1.71 22.46
N PRO A 153 23.75 -2.69 22.82
CA PRO A 153 23.12 -2.75 24.14
C PRO A 153 24.11 -2.78 25.33
N MET A 154 25.38 -3.07 25.07
CA MET A 154 26.47 -3.07 26.06
C MET A 154 27.16 -1.69 26.17
N GLY A 155 26.73 -0.70 25.38
CA GLY A 155 27.28 0.66 25.36
C GLY A 155 28.56 0.83 24.53
N ALA A 156 28.97 -0.18 23.76
CA ALA A 156 30.10 -0.06 22.83
C ALA A 156 29.64 0.61 21.53
N PRO A 157 30.43 1.50 20.91
CA PRO A 157 30.14 1.98 19.56
C PRO A 157 30.02 0.83 18.57
N ILE A 158 29.07 0.91 17.65
CA ILE A 158 28.92 -0.07 16.55
C ILE A 158 29.92 0.27 15.44
N ASP A 159 30.67 -0.71 14.96
CA ASP A 159 31.58 -0.50 13.84
C ASP A 159 30.84 -0.35 12.50
N ALA A 160 31.41 0.45 11.60
CA ALA A 160 30.91 0.56 10.24
C ALA A 160 31.02 -0.79 9.52
N PRO A 161 30.00 -1.23 8.74
CA PRO A 161 30.12 -2.44 7.94
C PRO A 161 31.30 -2.35 6.96
N SER A 162 31.99 -3.48 6.75
CA SER A 162 33.29 -3.57 6.07
C SER A 162 33.39 -2.76 4.76
N GLY A 163 32.37 -2.86 3.90
CA GLY A 163 32.38 -2.14 2.62
C GLY A 163 32.29 -0.62 2.79
N PHE A 164 31.41 -0.16 3.67
CA PHE A 164 31.29 1.27 4.00
C PHE A 164 32.53 1.79 4.73
N ALA A 165 33.10 1.01 5.65
CA ALA A 165 34.32 1.38 6.38
C ALA A 165 35.50 1.67 5.43
N HIS A 166 35.68 0.84 4.38
CA HIS A 166 36.71 1.08 3.37
C HIS A 166 36.46 2.36 2.56
N ILE A 167 35.20 2.69 2.24
CA ILE A 167 34.84 3.94 1.56
C ILE A 167 35.19 5.14 2.44
N VAL A 168 34.76 5.15 3.70
CA VAL A 168 35.06 6.24 4.66
C VAL A 168 36.57 6.42 4.84
N ALA A 169 37.32 5.31 4.95
CA ALA A 169 38.77 5.33 5.10
C ALA A 169 39.54 5.71 3.82
N GLY A 170 38.88 5.74 2.65
CA GLY A 170 39.53 5.92 1.35
C GLY A 170 40.38 4.72 0.91
N GLU A 171 40.16 3.54 1.50
CA GLU A 171 40.93 2.31 1.27
C GLU A 171 40.32 1.46 0.14
N VAL A 172 40.12 2.06 -1.03
CA VAL A 172 39.36 1.44 -2.14
C VAL A 172 40.16 1.26 -3.43
N GLU A 173 41.39 1.78 -3.50
CA GLU A 173 42.22 1.79 -4.72
C GLU A 173 42.37 0.38 -5.32
N GLY A 174 42.00 0.21 -6.59
CA GLY A 174 42.07 -1.03 -7.33
C GLY A 174 40.93 -2.02 -7.03
N HIS A 175 40.00 -1.71 -6.14
CA HIS A 175 38.85 -2.57 -5.86
C HIS A 175 37.73 -2.34 -6.90
N PRO A 176 37.33 -3.35 -7.68
CA PRO A 176 36.48 -3.15 -8.87
C PRO A 176 35.06 -2.62 -8.57
N VAL A 177 34.55 -2.86 -7.37
CA VAL A 177 33.23 -2.39 -6.91
C VAL A 177 33.32 -1.13 -6.04
N LEU A 178 34.15 -1.15 -4.99
CA LEU A 178 34.25 -0.03 -4.04
C LEU A 178 34.94 1.22 -4.61
N GLU A 179 35.89 1.10 -5.55
CA GLU A 179 36.55 2.28 -6.12
C GLU A 179 35.58 3.22 -6.86
N PRO A 180 34.78 2.77 -7.85
CA PRO A 180 33.79 3.63 -8.50
C PRO A 180 32.68 4.06 -7.54
N LEU A 181 32.32 3.22 -6.57
CA LEU A 181 31.31 3.58 -5.57
C LEU A 181 31.81 4.71 -4.66
N ALA A 182 33.04 4.65 -4.18
CA ALA A 182 33.63 5.70 -3.35
C ALA A 182 33.69 7.03 -4.10
N ALA A 183 34.01 7.03 -5.40
CA ALA A 183 33.93 8.25 -6.21
C ALA A 183 32.52 8.85 -6.22
N ARG A 184 31.48 8.02 -6.37
CA ARG A 184 30.09 8.46 -6.24
C ARG A 184 29.77 9.01 -4.84
N TYR A 185 30.30 8.40 -3.78
CA TYR A 185 30.10 8.91 -2.42
C TYR A 185 30.68 10.32 -2.24
N GLU A 186 31.90 10.55 -2.73
CA GLU A 186 32.57 11.86 -2.71
C GLU A 186 31.81 12.91 -3.55
N ASP A 187 31.19 12.51 -4.66
CA ASP A 187 30.48 13.42 -5.56
C ASP A 187 29.01 13.69 -5.16
N GLU A 188 28.29 12.69 -4.62
CA GLU A 188 26.82 12.70 -4.55
C GLU A 188 26.21 12.49 -3.15
N ILE A 189 26.97 11.95 -2.18
CA ILE A 189 26.45 11.56 -0.86
C ILE A 189 27.09 12.37 0.27
N PHE A 190 28.42 12.34 0.39
CA PHE A 190 29.12 13.09 1.45
C PHE A 190 28.88 14.60 1.37
N PRO A 191 28.84 15.26 0.19
CA PRO A 191 28.54 16.68 0.12
C PRO A 191 27.19 17.07 0.77
N VAL A 192 26.16 16.23 0.62
CA VAL A 192 24.83 16.46 1.23
C VAL A 192 24.91 16.46 2.76
N LEU A 193 25.73 15.57 3.32
CA LEU A 193 25.94 15.45 4.76
C LEU A 193 26.88 16.53 5.31
N ASP A 194 27.90 16.90 4.56
CA ASP A 194 28.85 17.96 4.91
C ASP A 194 28.17 19.33 5.04
N GLU A 195 27.18 19.64 4.18
CA GLU A 195 26.36 20.86 4.28
C GLU A 195 25.60 20.97 5.61
N LEU A 196 25.28 19.83 6.22
CA LEU A 196 24.65 19.73 7.54
C LEU A 196 25.68 19.68 8.70
N GLY A 197 26.98 19.75 8.39
CA GLY A 197 28.06 19.64 9.37
C GLY A 197 28.27 18.22 9.89
N VAL A 198 27.88 17.20 9.12
CA VAL A 198 28.05 15.79 9.46
C VAL A 198 29.36 15.28 8.84
N ASP A 199 30.39 15.14 9.66
CA ASP A 199 31.70 14.65 9.22
C ASP A 199 31.65 13.17 8.80
N ARG A 200 32.22 12.85 7.64
CA ARG A 200 32.37 11.50 7.10
C ARG A 200 33.00 10.52 8.10
N ASP A 201 33.99 10.98 8.88
CA ASP A 201 34.75 10.12 9.79
C ASP A 201 33.91 9.67 11.00
N GLY A 202 32.75 10.32 11.23
CA GLY A 202 31.80 9.97 12.29
C GLY A 202 30.67 9.05 11.83
N LEU A 203 30.61 8.66 10.56
CA LEU A 203 29.53 7.84 10.02
C LEU A 203 29.75 6.35 10.29
N GLN A 204 28.68 5.66 10.70
CA GLN A 204 28.65 4.21 10.82
C GLN A 204 28.02 3.54 9.59
N LEU A 205 27.04 4.21 8.97
CA LEU A 205 26.47 3.78 7.71
C LEU A 205 25.80 4.98 7.03
N ALA A 206 26.02 5.15 5.74
CA ALA A 206 25.25 6.09 4.92
C ALA A 206 25.02 5.54 3.52
N TRP A 207 23.88 5.85 2.93
CA TRP A 207 23.50 5.45 1.58
C TRP A 207 22.39 6.37 1.07
N ASP A 208 22.03 6.22 -0.20
CA ASP A 208 20.93 6.97 -0.80
C ASP A 208 19.94 6.08 -1.55
N PHE A 209 18.75 6.61 -1.77
CA PHE A 209 17.71 5.98 -2.58
C PHE A 209 16.81 7.02 -3.25
N SER A 210 16.27 6.69 -4.41
CA SER A 210 15.39 7.55 -5.20
C SER A 210 13.95 7.05 -5.18
N VAL A 211 13.00 7.95 -4.91
CA VAL A 211 11.57 7.62 -4.80
C VAL A 211 10.94 7.48 -6.18
N ALA A 212 10.05 6.48 -6.32
CA ALA A 212 9.28 6.21 -7.54
C ALA A 212 8.53 7.46 -8.03
N SER A 213 8.22 7.51 -9.32
CA SER A 213 7.43 8.61 -9.87
C SER A 213 5.97 8.50 -9.47
N GLU A 214 5.32 9.65 -9.30
CA GLU A 214 3.87 9.69 -9.09
C GLU A 214 3.13 9.07 -10.29
N GLU A 215 3.60 9.34 -11.51
CA GLU A 215 3.04 8.78 -12.74
C GLU A 215 3.06 7.25 -12.70
N ARG A 216 4.20 6.64 -12.34
CA ARG A 216 4.32 5.18 -12.32
C ARG A 216 3.34 4.53 -11.35
N ASN A 217 3.16 5.14 -10.18
CA ASN A 217 2.28 4.62 -9.13
C ASN A 217 0.79 4.86 -9.43
N THR A 218 0.44 5.99 -10.07
CA THR A 218 -0.96 6.41 -10.18
C THR A 218 -1.59 6.19 -11.56
N ARG A 219 -0.80 6.08 -12.64
CA ARG A 219 -1.32 6.09 -14.02
C ARG A 219 -2.44 5.07 -14.27
N ASP A 220 -2.28 3.83 -13.81
CA ASP A 220 -3.23 2.75 -14.08
C ASP A 220 -4.60 3.07 -13.49
N LEU A 221 -4.60 3.51 -12.22
CA LEU A 221 -5.82 3.83 -11.48
C LEU A 221 -6.48 5.11 -12.00
N LEU A 222 -5.71 6.12 -12.38
CA LEU A 222 -6.21 7.35 -12.96
C LEU A 222 -6.82 7.12 -14.35
N THR A 223 -6.17 6.32 -15.20
CA THR A 223 -6.71 5.92 -16.52
C THR A 223 -8.03 5.19 -16.38
N ILE A 224 -8.12 4.23 -15.45
CA ILE A 224 -9.36 3.50 -15.15
C ILE A 224 -10.44 4.47 -14.66
N ARG A 225 -10.12 5.33 -13.67
CA ARG A 225 -11.06 6.31 -13.12
C ARG A 225 -11.64 7.19 -14.23
N ASP A 226 -10.78 7.78 -15.04
CA ASP A 226 -11.18 8.73 -16.08
C ASP A 226 -12.07 8.05 -17.14
N HIS A 227 -11.73 6.82 -17.53
CA HIS A 227 -12.54 6.05 -18.47
C HIS A 227 -13.91 5.65 -17.90
N VAL A 228 -13.98 5.20 -16.64
CA VAL A 228 -15.26 4.86 -15.97
C VAL A 228 -16.16 6.09 -15.85
N ILE A 229 -15.60 7.22 -15.41
CA ILE A 229 -16.34 8.48 -15.25
C ILE A 229 -16.91 8.91 -16.61
N ALA A 230 -16.06 9.00 -17.65
CA ALA A 230 -16.49 9.40 -18.98
C ALA A 230 -17.58 8.47 -19.55
N THR A 231 -17.48 7.17 -19.28
CA THR A 231 -18.47 6.17 -19.69
C THR A 231 -19.84 6.46 -19.05
N PHE A 232 -19.89 6.64 -17.73
CA PHE A 232 -21.16 6.74 -17.01
C PHE A 232 -21.77 8.15 -16.98
N GLU A 233 -21.00 9.20 -17.21
CA GLU A 233 -21.54 10.53 -17.54
C GLU A 233 -22.27 10.52 -18.90
N GLY A 234 -21.76 9.74 -19.87
CA GLY A 234 -22.38 9.60 -21.19
C GLY A 234 -23.57 8.66 -21.21
N THR A 235 -23.52 7.56 -20.44
CA THR A 235 -24.61 6.56 -20.38
C THR A 235 -24.63 5.92 -18.98
N PRO A 236 -25.68 6.12 -18.17
CA PRO A 236 -25.77 5.52 -16.84
C PRO A 236 -25.65 3.99 -16.87
N PRO A 237 -25.10 3.37 -15.82
CA PRO A 237 -24.88 1.93 -15.79
C PRO A 237 -26.18 1.13 -15.90
N THR A 238 -26.14 -0.02 -16.57
CA THR A 238 -27.26 -0.96 -16.56
C THR A 238 -27.39 -1.61 -15.18
N VAL A 239 -28.58 -1.62 -14.61
CA VAL A 239 -28.88 -2.24 -13.31
C VAL A 239 -29.95 -3.31 -13.48
N MET A 240 -29.72 -4.48 -12.88
CA MET A 240 -30.70 -5.56 -12.77
C MET A 240 -30.96 -5.86 -11.30
N ILE A 241 -32.23 -5.92 -10.89
CA ILE A 241 -32.62 -6.41 -9.57
C ILE A 241 -32.88 -7.91 -9.70
N ASP A 242 -32.10 -8.72 -9.00
CA ASP A 242 -32.19 -10.18 -9.05
C ASP A 242 -33.11 -10.71 -7.93
N ALA A 243 -33.12 -10.06 -6.77
CA ALA A 243 -34.00 -10.41 -5.66
C ALA A 243 -34.51 -9.19 -4.88
N GLU A 244 -35.77 -9.30 -4.44
CA GLU A 244 -36.45 -8.38 -3.54
C GLU A 244 -36.84 -9.13 -2.27
N HIS A 245 -36.53 -8.53 -1.11
CA HIS A 245 -36.95 -9.03 0.18
C HIS A 245 -37.58 -7.91 1.00
N LEU A 246 -38.91 -7.94 1.12
CA LEU A 246 -39.67 -7.10 2.04
C LEU A 246 -39.68 -7.71 3.44
N ASP A 247 -39.72 -6.86 4.46
CA ASP A 247 -39.66 -7.22 5.89
C ASP A 247 -38.51 -8.18 6.19
N TYR A 248 -37.32 -7.86 5.68
CA TYR A 248 -36.16 -8.74 5.68
C TYR A 248 -35.67 -9.10 7.08
N SER A 249 -35.72 -8.16 8.03
CA SER A 249 -35.37 -8.39 9.44
C SER A 249 -36.15 -7.47 10.39
N ASP A 250 -35.92 -7.62 11.69
CA ASP A 250 -36.48 -6.72 12.71
C ASP A 250 -36.11 -5.25 12.44
N GLU A 251 -34.93 -4.98 11.87
CA GLU A 251 -34.45 -3.63 11.56
C GLU A 251 -34.68 -3.21 10.10
N ILE A 252 -34.66 -4.15 9.15
CA ILE A 252 -34.61 -3.87 7.70
C ILE A 252 -35.97 -4.13 7.04
N ALA A 253 -36.54 -3.09 6.44
CA ALA A 253 -37.83 -3.14 5.75
C ALA A 253 -37.71 -3.68 4.32
N LEU A 254 -36.63 -3.33 3.62
CA LEU A 254 -36.39 -3.73 2.25
C LEU A 254 -34.91 -4.07 2.08
N ARG A 255 -34.65 -5.21 1.45
CA ARG A 255 -33.35 -5.57 0.90
C ARG A 255 -33.50 -5.88 -0.58
N LEU A 256 -32.65 -5.26 -1.39
CA LEU A 256 -32.51 -5.54 -2.81
C LEU A 256 -31.13 -6.14 -3.07
N GLU A 257 -31.11 -7.23 -3.81
CA GLU A 257 -29.89 -7.83 -4.34
C GLU A 257 -29.96 -7.73 -5.86
N GLY A 258 -28.86 -7.30 -6.47
CA GLY A 258 -28.84 -7.09 -7.91
C GLY A 258 -27.44 -6.97 -8.44
N ARG A 259 -27.36 -6.62 -9.72
CA ARG A 259 -26.10 -6.49 -10.44
C ARG A 259 -26.03 -5.21 -11.27
N ILE A 260 -24.81 -4.72 -11.45
CA ILE A 260 -24.48 -3.53 -12.24
C ILE A 260 -23.50 -3.96 -13.34
N GLU A 261 -23.75 -3.53 -14.57
CA GLU A 261 -22.82 -3.76 -15.68
C GLU A 261 -21.71 -2.69 -15.67
N VAL A 262 -20.45 -3.13 -15.63
CA VAL A 262 -19.26 -2.28 -15.49
C VAL A 262 -18.21 -2.65 -16.54
N PRO A 263 -17.43 -1.70 -17.09
CA PRO A 263 -16.25 -2.03 -17.89
C PRO A 263 -15.30 -2.95 -17.12
N LEU A 264 -14.82 -4.00 -17.77
CA LEU A 264 -13.82 -4.91 -17.21
C LEU A 264 -12.43 -4.42 -17.62
N TYR A 265 -11.54 -4.14 -16.68
CA TYR A 265 -10.15 -3.71 -16.91
C TYR A 265 -9.13 -4.82 -16.65
N LEU A 266 -9.61 -6.06 -16.46
CA LEU A 266 -8.79 -7.24 -16.24
C LEU A 266 -8.78 -8.11 -17.49
N GLU A 267 -7.76 -8.96 -17.62
CA GLU A 267 -7.69 -9.98 -18.68
C GLU A 267 -8.90 -10.94 -18.63
N GLU A 268 -9.39 -11.21 -17.42
CA GLU A 268 -10.62 -11.94 -17.15
C GLU A 268 -11.21 -11.56 -15.79
N ASP A 269 -12.50 -11.81 -15.57
CA ASP A 269 -13.11 -11.65 -14.24
C ASP A 269 -12.85 -12.88 -13.36
N ALA A 270 -11.61 -13.00 -12.88
CA ALA A 270 -11.20 -14.02 -11.92
C ALA A 270 -10.26 -13.47 -10.84
N PRO A 271 -10.23 -14.07 -9.63
CA PRO A 271 -9.19 -13.78 -8.65
C PRO A 271 -7.78 -13.92 -9.27
N MET A 272 -6.85 -13.05 -8.86
CA MET A 272 -5.47 -13.00 -9.37
C MET A 272 -5.33 -12.65 -10.88
N ALA A 273 -6.39 -12.24 -11.56
CA ALA A 273 -6.30 -11.75 -12.93
C ALA A 273 -5.50 -10.43 -13.01
N ARG A 274 -4.70 -10.30 -14.07
CA ARG A 274 -3.90 -9.11 -14.38
C ARG A 274 -4.77 -8.01 -14.98
N LEU A 275 -4.31 -6.76 -14.88
CA LEU A 275 -4.82 -5.66 -15.67
C LEU A 275 -4.67 -5.96 -17.16
N HIS A 276 -5.73 -5.72 -17.93
CA HIS A 276 -5.70 -5.81 -19.38
C HIS A 276 -5.03 -4.56 -19.97
N ARG A 277 -4.02 -4.79 -20.81
CA ARG A 277 -3.24 -3.72 -21.44
C ARG A 277 -3.25 -3.84 -22.95
N ASP A 278 -3.14 -2.70 -23.63
CA ASP A 278 -2.93 -2.65 -25.07
C ASP A 278 -1.46 -2.87 -25.47
N ASN A 279 -1.13 -2.64 -26.74
CA ASN A 279 0.23 -2.84 -27.25
C ASN A 279 1.25 -1.79 -26.74
N ASP A 280 0.76 -0.64 -26.25
CA ASP A 280 1.59 0.43 -25.70
C ASP A 280 1.76 0.26 -24.18
N GLY A 281 1.11 -0.74 -23.58
CA GLY A 281 1.19 -1.05 -22.15
C GLY A 281 0.19 -0.27 -21.30
N GLU A 282 -0.73 0.47 -21.93
CA GLU A 282 -1.75 1.24 -21.24
C GLU A 282 -2.94 0.36 -20.85
N VAL A 283 -3.54 0.64 -19.69
CA VAL A 283 -4.70 -0.11 -19.22
C VAL A 283 -5.92 0.27 -20.05
N VAL A 284 -6.62 -0.72 -20.60
CA VAL A 284 -7.81 -0.52 -21.44
C VAL A 284 -8.93 -1.47 -21.06
N ALA A 285 -10.17 -1.08 -21.34
CA ALA A 285 -11.33 -1.92 -21.07
C ALA A 285 -11.38 -3.14 -22.01
N ASN A 286 -11.59 -4.32 -21.43
CA ASN A 286 -11.78 -5.62 -22.04
C ASN A 286 -13.27 -6.04 -22.00
N GLY A 287 -14.12 -5.24 -22.65
CA GLY A 287 -15.57 -5.44 -22.61
C GLY A 287 -16.20 -5.05 -21.27
N THR A 288 -17.28 -5.73 -20.90
CA THR A 288 -18.05 -5.47 -19.67
C THR A 288 -18.27 -6.75 -18.88
N HIS A 289 -18.50 -6.60 -17.58
CA HIS A 289 -18.93 -7.68 -16.68
C HIS A 289 -20.00 -7.21 -15.70
N TRP A 290 -20.60 -8.15 -14.98
CA TRP A 290 -21.60 -7.87 -13.95
C TRP A 290 -20.97 -7.96 -12.56
N ILE A 291 -21.15 -6.90 -11.77
CA ILE A 291 -20.81 -6.89 -10.34
C ILE A 291 -22.07 -6.98 -9.50
N ASP A 292 -21.98 -7.65 -8.35
CA ASP A 292 -23.10 -7.74 -7.41
C ASP A 292 -23.16 -6.52 -6.49
N PHE A 293 -24.36 -6.05 -6.17
CA PHE A 293 -24.59 -5.11 -5.08
C PHE A 293 -25.70 -5.59 -4.16
N THR A 294 -25.67 -5.10 -2.91
CA THR A 294 -26.74 -5.26 -1.93
C THR A 294 -27.16 -3.88 -1.44
N LEU A 295 -28.45 -3.54 -1.52
CA LEU A 295 -29.04 -2.32 -0.94
C LEU A 295 -30.00 -2.70 0.19
N GLN A 296 -29.94 -1.98 1.32
CA GLN A 296 -30.80 -2.18 2.48
C GLN A 296 -31.43 -0.87 2.95
N VAL A 297 -32.73 -0.92 3.24
CA VAL A 297 -33.53 0.19 3.75
C VAL A 297 -34.02 -0.18 5.14
N PRO A 298 -33.62 0.54 6.19
CA PRO A 298 -34.11 0.27 7.53
C PRO A 298 -35.59 0.66 7.66
N LYS A 299 -36.33 0.01 8.55
CA LYS A 299 -37.73 0.32 8.85
C LYS A 299 -37.94 1.78 9.25
N SER A 300 -36.97 2.38 9.93
CA SER A 300 -37.00 3.79 10.32
C SER A 300 -36.91 4.79 9.15
N ALA A 301 -36.50 4.34 7.97
CA ALA A 301 -36.40 5.16 6.75
C ALA A 301 -37.34 4.68 5.63
N PHE A 302 -38.18 3.66 5.90
CA PHE A 302 -39.10 3.11 4.91
C PHE A 302 -40.38 3.94 4.84
N PRO A 303 -40.81 4.42 3.65
CA PRO A 303 -41.99 5.28 3.53
C PRO A 303 -43.29 4.58 3.92
N GLU A 304 -44.05 5.17 4.86
CA GLU A 304 -45.40 4.70 5.24
C GLU A 304 -46.52 5.50 4.56
N SER A 305 -46.21 6.67 4.00
CA SER A 305 -47.18 7.53 3.29
C SER A 305 -46.47 8.40 2.25
N GLU A 306 -47.24 9.07 1.39
CA GLU A 306 -46.70 9.97 0.34
C GLU A 306 -45.93 11.18 0.90
N ASP A 307 -46.16 11.57 2.15
CA ASP A 307 -45.55 12.73 2.82
C ASP A 307 -44.26 12.35 3.56
N PHE A 308 -43.42 11.50 2.95
CA PHE A 308 -42.11 11.11 3.51
C PHE A 308 -40.99 12.06 3.03
N VAL A 309 -39.89 12.06 3.77
CA VAL A 309 -38.64 12.72 3.37
C VAL A 309 -37.71 11.65 2.80
N PRO A 310 -37.16 11.81 1.58
CA PRO A 310 -36.18 10.87 1.04
C PRO A 310 -35.03 10.64 2.02
N ALA A 311 -34.66 9.39 2.20
CA ALA A 311 -33.59 9.00 3.08
C ALA A 311 -32.22 9.50 2.58
N ARG A 312 -31.23 9.50 3.46
CA ARG A 312 -29.82 9.64 3.06
C ARG A 312 -29.25 8.25 2.81
N ILE A 313 -28.25 8.15 1.94
CA ILE A 313 -27.66 6.86 1.56
C ILE A 313 -26.15 6.82 1.84
N ILE A 314 -25.70 5.67 2.34
CA ILE A 314 -24.29 5.34 2.55
C ILE A 314 -23.88 4.29 1.51
N GLN A 315 -22.86 4.62 0.73
CA GLN A 315 -22.05 3.64 0.02
C GLN A 315 -20.97 3.10 0.97
N PHE A 316 -20.93 1.79 1.14
CA PHE A 316 -20.17 1.13 2.18
C PHE A 316 -18.99 0.32 1.62
N GLY A 317 -17.82 0.45 2.24
CA GLY A 317 -16.64 -0.36 1.99
C GLY A 317 -16.35 -1.34 3.13
N HIS A 318 -16.29 -2.62 2.81
CA HIS A 318 -16.09 -3.72 3.77
C HIS A 318 -14.64 -3.86 4.28
N GLY A 319 -14.47 -4.63 5.34
CA GLY A 319 -13.19 -4.90 6.00
C GLY A 319 -12.26 -5.86 5.25
N PHE A 320 -11.15 -6.20 5.92
CA PHE A 320 -10.05 -7.00 5.35
C PHE A 320 -10.52 -8.38 4.87
N PHE A 321 -10.39 -8.65 3.56
CA PHE A 321 -10.93 -9.86 2.91
C PHE A 321 -12.40 -10.15 3.25
N GLY A 322 -13.19 -9.09 3.46
CA GLY A 322 -14.62 -9.13 3.74
C GLY A 322 -15.50 -9.21 2.50
N GLU A 323 -16.75 -8.81 2.65
CA GLU A 323 -17.73 -8.83 1.56
C GLU A 323 -18.84 -7.79 1.80
N ARG A 324 -19.62 -7.46 0.75
CA ARG A 324 -20.73 -6.51 0.83
C ARG A 324 -21.76 -6.83 1.92
N GLU A 325 -21.86 -8.10 2.35
CA GLU A 325 -22.78 -8.53 3.41
C GLU A 325 -22.46 -7.98 4.80
N GLU A 326 -21.32 -7.33 4.97
CA GLU A 326 -21.01 -6.60 6.21
C GLU A 326 -22.05 -5.54 6.57
N ILE A 327 -22.74 -4.93 5.58
CA ILE A 327 -23.87 -4.01 5.85
C ILE A 327 -25.03 -4.72 6.57
N ASN A 328 -25.11 -6.04 6.41
CA ASN A 328 -26.11 -6.88 7.04
C ASN A 328 -25.66 -7.40 8.41
N TRP A 329 -24.49 -7.03 8.94
CA TRP A 329 -24.12 -7.43 10.30
C TRP A 329 -24.95 -6.67 11.33
N SER A 330 -25.13 -7.26 12.53
CA SER A 330 -26.02 -6.69 13.56
C SER A 330 -25.67 -5.26 13.94
N ALA A 331 -24.38 -4.92 14.01
CA ALA A 331 -23.91 -3.57 14.27
C ALA A 331 -24.31 -2.60 13.15
N MET A 332 -24.18 -3.00 11.88
CA MET A 332 -24.50 -2.15 10.73
C MET A 332 -26.01 -2.00 10.53
N ARG A 333 -26.81 -3.06 10.72
CA ARG A 333 -28.28 -2.97 10.76
C ARG A 333 -28.76 -2.07 11.89
N GLY A 334 -28.19 -2.22 13.09
CA GLY A 334 -28.51 -1.37 14.23
C GLY A 334 -28.18 0.10 13.96
N PHE A 335 -26.99 0.37 13.43
CA PHE A 335 -26.55 1.72 13.07
C PHE A 335 -27.44 2.36 12.00
N SER A 336 -27.72 1.66 10.90
CA SER A 336 -28.56 2.19 9.81
C SER A 336 -29.99 2.46 10.29
N ALA A 337 -30.55 1.58 11.12
CA ALA A 337 -31.86 1.76 11.72
C ALA A 337 -31.91 2.91 12.72
N GLU A 338 -30.92 3.05 13.61
CA GLU A 338 -30.84 4.17 14.56
C GLU A 338 -30.76 5.51 13.83
N ARG A 339 -30.05 5.57 12.69
CA ARG A 339 -29.77 6.81 11.96
C ARG A 339 -30.71 7.11 10.81
N GLY A 340 -31.58 6.16 10.44
CA GLY A 340 -32.48 6.26 9.29
C GLY A 340 -31.70 6.42 7.98
N LEU A 341 -30.73 5.54 7.74
CA LEU A 341 -29.83 5.58 6.59
C LEU A 341 -30.03 4.37 5.69
N VAL A 342 -30.22 4.59 4.39
CA VAL A 342 -30.11 3.52 3.40
C VAL A 342 -28.64 3.14 3.27
N MET A 343 -28.35 1.85 3.16
CA MET A 343 -26.99 1.35 2.94
C MET A 343 -26.90 0.57 1.65
N ILE A 344 -25.81 0.74 0.91
CA ILE A 344 -25.52 -0.03 -0.30
C ILE A 344 -24.05 -0.39 -0.36
N ALA A 345 -23.74 -1.61 -0.80
CA ALA A 345 -22.36 -2.10 -0.89
C ALA A 345 -22.14 -2.98 -2.12
N THR A 346 -20.91 -2.95 -2.62
CA THR A 346 -20.30 -3.90 -3.56
C THR A 346 -18.97 -4.38 -2.98
N ASP A 347 -18.47 -5.52 -3.45
CA ASP A 347 -17.23 -6.11 -2.96
C ASP A 347 -15.99 -5.31 -3.42
N TRP A 348 -15.00 -5.16 -2.53
CA TRP A 348 -13.62 -4.82 -2.85
C TRP A 348 -12.91 -6.01 -3.48
N VAL A 349 -13.24 -6.32 -4.74
CA VAL A 349 -12.62 -7.43 -5.48
C VAL A 349 -11.09 -7.28 -5.50
N GLY A 350 -10.38 -8.40 -5.44
CA GLY A 350 -8.94 -8.46 -5.15
C GLY A 350 -8.65 -8.60 -3.65
N MET A 351 -9.52 -8.08 -2.79
CA MET A 351 -9.44 -8.27 -1.34
C MET A 351 -10.82 -8.51 -0.72
N SER A 352 -11.60 -9.39 -1.35
CA SER A 352 -12.88 -9.90 -0.84
C SER A 352 -12.77 -11.37 -0.42
N VAL A 353 -13.79 -11.91 0.26
CA VAL A 353 -13.85 -13.35 0.62
C VAL A 353 -13.59 -14.25 -0.60
N LYS A 354 -14.09 -13.88 -1.78
CA LYS A 354 -13.93 -14.63 -3.03
C LYS A 354 -12.47 -14.71 -3.50
N ASP A 355 -11.61 -13.79 -3.08
CA ASP A 355 -10.22 -13.71 -3.52
C ASP A 355 -9.26 -14.50 -2.61
N GLN A 356 -9.65 -14.80 -1.36
CA GLN A 356 -8.79 -15.43 -0.35
C GLN A 356 -8.11 -16.71 -0.84
N ALA A 357 -8.87 -17.61 -1.46
CA ALA A 357 -8.35 -18.89 -1.94
C ALA A 357 -7.27 -18.71 -3.02
N GLY A 358 -7.40 -17.69 -3.89
CA GLY A 358 -6.42 -17.37 -4.91
C GLY A 358 -5.12 -16.86 -4.31
N VAL A 359 -5.19 -15.99 -3.30
CA VAL A 359 -4.01 -15.46 -2.60
C VAL A 359 -3.22 -16.57 -1.90
N VAL A 360 -3.92 -17.48 -1.20
CA VAL A 360 -3.29 -18.64 -0.54
C VAL A 360 -2.61 -19.57 -1.56
N ASP A 361 -3.25 -19.81 -2.71
CA ASP A 361 -2.71 -20.64 -3.78
C ASP A 361 -1.43 -20.04 -4.38
N PHE A 362 -1.45 -18.74 -4.67
CA PHE A 362 -0.29 -18.02 -5.23
C PHE A 362 0.87 -17.93 -4.24
N MET A 363 0.61 -17.73 -2.95
CA MET A 363 1.67 -17.75 -1.93
C MET A 363 2.51 -19.04 -2.00
N SER A 364 1.89 -20.18 -2.31
CA SER A 364 2.59 -21.47 -2.40
C SER A 364 3.21 -21.72 -3.78
N LYS A 365 2.57 -21.30 -4.87
CA LYS A 365 2.97 -21.64 -6.25
C LYS A 365 3.86 -20.59 -6.90
N ASP A 366 3.64 -19.33 -6.58
CA ASP A 366 4.29 -18.16 -7.19
C ASP A 366 4.35 -16.99 -6.19
N PRO A 367 5.19 -17.10 -5.14
CA PRO A 367 5.27 -16.10 -4.07
C PRO A 367 5.67 -14.70 -4.56
N SER A 368 6.39 -14.60 -5.69
CA SER A 368 6.72 -13.33 -6.34
C SER A 368 5.47 -12.55 -6.79
N ASN A 369 4.37 -13.26 -7.09
CA ASN A 369 3.12 -12.67 -7.56
C ASN A 369 1.98 -12.77 -6.54
N VAL A 370 2.27 -12.99 -5.25
CA VAL A 370 1.23 -13.14 -4.23
C VAL A 370 0.36 -11.89 -4.05
N PHE A 371 0.91 -10.70 -4.32
CA PHE A 371 0.19 -9.42 -4.26
C PHE A 371 -0.46 -9.03 -5.60
N LEU A 372 -0.51 -9.93 -6.58
CA LEU A 372 -1.12 -9.65 -7.89
C LEU A 372 -2.61 -9.31 -7.80
N PHE A 373 -3.27 -9.69 -6.71
CA PHE A 373 -4.65 -9.27 -6.46
C PHE A 373 -4.85 -7.75 -6.42
N THR A 374 -3.79 -6.95 -6.26
CA THR A 374 -3.85 -5.48 -6.37
C THR A 374 -4.25 -5.00 -7.77
N ASP A 375 -3.98 -5.76 -8.84
CA ASP A 375 -4.52 -5.47 -10.17
C ASP A 375 -6.05 -5.58 -10.17
N ARG A 376 -6.59 -6.63 -9.55
CA ARG A 376 -8.04 -6.79 -9.35
C ARG A 376 -8.62 -5.71 -8.43
N LEU A 377 -7.84 -5.16 -7.51
CA LEU A 377 -8.27 -4.05 -6.66
C LEU A 377 -8.46 -2.74 -7.46
N HIS A 378 -7.71 -2.52 -8.55
CA HIS A 378 -8.00 -1.41 -9.47
C HIS A 378 -9.41 -1.53 -10.07
N GLN A 379 -9.83 -2.74 -10.44
CA GLN A 379 -11.21 -3.01 -10.87
C GLN A 379 -12.21 -2.70 -9.75
N ALA A 380 -11.87 -2.95 -8.48
CA ALA A 380 -12.76 -2.61 -7.38
C ALA A 380 -13.04 -1.10 -7.27
N PHE A 381 -12.06 -0.24 -7.54
CA PHE A 381 -12.30 1.21 -7.60
C PHE A 381 -13.24 1.59 -8.75
N ALA A 382 -13.08 0.98 -9.93
CA ALA A 382 -14.04 1.14 -11.03
C ALA A 382 -15.45 0.71 -10.61
N ASN A 383 -15.57 -0.40 -9.89
CA ASN A 383 -16.85 -0.92 -9.40
C ASN A 383 -17.52 0.04 -8.40
N GLN A 384 -16.74 0.64 -7.49
CA GLN A 384 -17.27 1.62 -6.53
C GLN A 384 -17.72 2.91 -7.23
N ILE A 385 -16.99 3.40 -8.24
CA ILE A 385 -17.42 4.56 -9.04
C ILE A 385 -18.71 4.22 -9.81
N ALA A 386 -18.77 3.04 -10.43
CA ALA A 386 -19.98 2.57 -11.13
C ALA A 386 -21.19 2.50 -10.18
N LEU A 387 -20.99 2.03 -8.94
CA LEU A 387 -22.02 1.99 -7.91
C LEU A 387 -22.53 3.40 -7.57
N THR A 388 -21.65 4.39 -7.48
CA THR A 388 -22.04 5.80 -7.30
C THR A 388 -22.96 6.28 -8.42
N TYR A 389 -22.63 6.02 -9.69
CA TYR A 389 -23.50 6.37 -10.81
C TYR A 389 -24.82 5.58 -10.82
N ALA A 390 -24.81 4.31 -10.40
CA ALA A 390 -26.02 3.52 -10.27
C ALA A 390 -26.97 4.10 -9.21
N ILE A 391 -26.43 4.52 -8.06
CA ILE A 391 -27.16 5.18 -6.98
C ILE A 391 -27.79 6.49 -7.48
N GLN A 392 -27.04 7.31 -8.22
CA GLN A 392 -27.53 8.62 -8.65
C GLN A 392 -28.45 8.58 -9.88
N GLY A 393 -28.64 7.41 -10.50
CA GLY A 393 -29.47 7.28 -11.69
C GLY A 393 -30.43 6.07 -11.63
N PRO A 394 -30.06 4.92 -12.20
CA PRO A 394 -30.99 3.81 -12.40
C PRO A 394 -31.61 3.28 -11.10
N LEU A 395 -30.89 3.29 -9.98
CA LEU A 395 -31.42 2.84 -8.69
C LEU A 395 -32.46 3.81 -8.09
N LEU A 396 -32.42 5.12 -8.39
CA LEU A 396 -33.50 6.04 -8.00
C LEU A 396 -34.81 5.61 -8.62
N LYS A 397 -34.77 5.22 -9.90
CA LYS A 397 -35.96 4.75 -10.62
C LYS A 397 -36.42 3.39 -10.12
N ALA A 398 -35.48 2.46 -9.92
CA ALA A 398 -35.81 1.11 -9.44
C ALA A 398 -36.41 1.15 -8.02
N THR A 399 -35.92 2.02 -7.14
CA THR A 399 -36.41 2.10 -5.76
C THR A 399 -37.68 2.94 -5.60
N ALA A 400 -38.09 3.70 -6.62
CA ALA A 400 -39.26 4.58 -6.56
C ALA A 400 -40.58 3.82 -6.36
N GLU A 401 -40.67 2.56 -6.79
CA GLU A 401 -41.89 1.76 -6.60
C GLU A 401 -42.20 1.48 -5.12
N TYR A 402 -41.17 1.45 -4.27
CA TYR A 402 -41.29 1.30 -2.81
C TYR A 402 -41.56 2.64 -2.09
N ALA A 403 -41.66 3.73 -2.84
CA ALA A 403 -41.69 5.09 -2.33
C ALA A 403 -42.75 5.94 -3.06
N PHE A 404 -43.90 5.33 -3.39
CA PHE A 404 -45.04 6.00 -4.04
C PHE A 404 -44.68 6.68 -5.37
N GLY A 405 -43.72 6.12 -6.12
CA GLY A 405 -43.21 6.69 -7.37
C GLY A 405 -42.30 7.90 -7.18
N LYS A 406 -41.91 8.24 -5.95
CA LYS A 406 -40.94 9.30 -5.61
C LYS A 406 -39.58 8.69 -5.27
N PRO A 407 -38.48 9.46 -5.30
CA PRO A 407 -37.17 8.98 -4.87
C PRO A 407 -37.20 8.48 -3.42
N LEU A 408 -36.79 7.22 -3.20
CA LEU A 408 -36.69 6.62 -1.86
C LEU A 408 -35.61 7.31 -1.01
N TYR A 409 -34.52 7.71 -1.66
CA TYR A 409 -33.41 8.45 -1.07
C TYR A 409 -33.06 9.66 -1.93
N ASP A 410 -32.38 10.63 -1.31
CA ASP A 410 -31.85 11.80 -1.98
C ASP A 410 -30.47 11.49 -2.59
N PRO A 411 -30.31 11.53 -3.94
CA PRO A 411 -29.05 11.21 -4.60
C PRO A 411 -27.93 12.22 -4.34
N ASP A 412 -28.26 13.43 -3.86
CA ASP A 412 -27.29 14.46 -3.47
C ASP A 412 -26.87 14.31 -2.00
N GLN A 413 -27.47 13.38 -1.26
CA GLN A 413 -27.13 13.02 0.12
C GLN A 413 -26.51 11.62 0.19
N LEU A 414 -25.54 11.39 -0.70
CA LEU A 414 -24.71 10.19 -0.76
C LEU A 414 -23.40 10.39 0.02
N TYR A 415 -23.10 9.42 0.88
CA TYR A 415 -21.94 9.45 1.79
C TYR A 415 -21.12 8.17 1.67
N TRP A 416 -19.82 8.25 1.97
CA TRP A 416 -18.98 7.06 2.14
C TRP A 416 -18.91 6.62 3.60
N TYR A 417 -18.97 5.31 3.86
CA TYR A 417 -18.53 4.73 5.13
C TYR A 417 -17.64 3.53 4.85
N GLY A 418 -16.38 3.63 5.24
CA GLY A 418 -15.40 2.56 5.13
C GLY A 418 -15.00 2.05 6.50
N ILE A 419 -15.04 0.73 6.71
CA ILE A 419 -14.51 0.11 7.94
C ILE A 419 -13.25 -0.70 7.65
N SER A 420 -12.22 -0.55 8.49
CA SER A 420 -10.96 -1.29 8.37
C SER A 420 -10.36 -1.13 6.97
N GLN A 421 -10.25 -2.17 6.15
CA GLN A 421 -9.83 -2.07 4.74
C GLN A 421 -10.66 -1.07 3.93
N GLY A 422 -11.98 -1.02 4.13
CA GLY A 422 -12.84 -0.03 3.48
C GLY A 422 -12.54 1.40 3.90
N SER A 423 -11.88 1.61 5.06
CA SER A 423 -11.31 2.90 5.46
C SER A 423 -9.99 3.17 4.73
N ILE A 424 -9.12 2.17 4.57
CA ILE A 424 -7.84 2.27 3.86
C ILE A 424 -8.09 2.65 2.39
N PHE A 425 -8.78 1.79 1.63
CA PHE A 425 -9.13 2.07 0.24
C PHE A 425 -10.25 3.09 0.11
N GLY A 426 -10.99 3.36 1.19
CA GLY A 426 -11.92 4.48 1.25
C GLY A 426 -11.23 5.83 1.11
N ALA A 427 -10.01 5.97 1.66
CA ALA A 427 -9.20 7.17 1.47
C ALA A 427 -8.84 7.36 -0.02
N THR A 428 -8.35 6.31 -0.69
CA THR A 428 -8.09 6.34 -2.13
C THR A 428 -9.37 6.62 -2.91
N PHE A 429 -10.46 5.88 -2.67
CA PHE A 429 -11.71 6.05 -3.39
C PHE A 429 -12.30 7.45 -3.27
N LEU A 430 -12.26 8.06 -2.07
CA LEU A 430 -12.70 9.44 -1.89
C LEU A 430 -11.84 10.45 -2.68
N SER A 431 -10.56 10.16 -2.92
CA SER A 431 -9.71 10.98 -3.78
C SER A 431 -10.01 10.82 -5.28
N LEU A 432 -10.59 9.67 -5.67
CA LEU A 432 -11.00 9.36 -7.05
C LEU A 432 -12.46 9.74 -7.34
N SER A 433 -13.29 9.82 -6.31
CA SER A 433 -14.73 10.00 -6.45
C SER A 433 -15.06 11.38 -7.02
N PRO A 434 -15.86 11.47 -8.10
CA PRO A 434 -16.27 12.76 -8.65
C PRO A 434 -17.37 13.46 -7.84
N THR A 435 -18.10 12.74 -6.97
CA THR A 435 -19.35 13.24 -6.37
C THR A 435 -19.48 13.03 -4.87
N ILE A 436 -18.73 12.10 -4.25
CA ILE A 436 -18.83 11.86 -2.81
C ILE A 436 -17.88 12.79 -2.05
N GLU A 437 -18.41 13.87 -1.51
CA GLU A 437 -17.62 14.89 -0.80
C GLU A 437 -17.43 14.61 0.71
N ARG A 438 -18.16 13.64 1.27
CA ARG A 438 -18.15 13.37 2.71
C ARG A 438 -18.10 11.88 2.99
N GLY A 439 -17.16 11.48 3.84
CA GLY A 439 -16.98 10.09 4.23
C GLY A 439 -16.56 9.91 5.68
N VAL A 440 -16.77 8.70 6.19
CA VAL A 440 -16.23 8.22 7.45
C VAL A 440 -15.21 7.14 7.16
N LEU A 441 -14.00 7.34 7.68
CA LEU A 441 -12.88 6.41 7.63
C LEU A 441 -12.72 5.78 9.02
N SER A 442 -13.31 4.60 9.22
CA SER A 442 -13.39 3.94 10.53
C SER A 442 -12.30 2.88 10.68
N VAL A 443 -11.48 3.01 11.73
CA VAL A 443 -10.48 2.02 12.16
C VAL A 443 -9.51 1.53 11.05
N GLY A 444 -9.17 2.41 10.10
CA GLY A 444 -8.17 2.15 9.06
C GLY A 444 -6.74 2.43 9.51
N GLY A 445 -5.80 2.37 8.56
CA GLY A 445 -4.40 2.73 8.75
C GLY A 445 -3.61 2.64 7.43
N ALA A 446 -2.40 3.18 7.42
CA ALA A 446 -1.44 3.06 6.33
C ALA A 446 -0.02 3.34 6.89
N PRO A 447 1.06 2.93 6.19
CA PRO A 447 1.07 2.06 5.01
C PRO A 447 0.91 0.57 5.36
N TYR A 448 0.64 -0.28 4.37
CA TYR A 448 0.48 -1.74 4.58
C TYR A 448 1.72 -2.38 5.18
N SER A 449 2.92 -2.00 4.73
CA SER A 449 4.20 -2.49 5.27
C SER A 449 4.43 -2.16 6.75
N LEU A 450 3.71 -1.20 7.32
CA LEU A 450 3.68 -0.92 8.76
C LEU A 450 2.61 -1.77 9.47
N MET A 451 1.42 -1.83 8.88
CA MET A 451 0.26 -2.48 9.48
C MET A 451 0.37 -4.00 9.54
N MET A 452 0.97 -4.63 8.51
CA MET A 452 1.06 -6.08 8.42
C MET A 452 1.63 -6.66 9.73
N THR A 453 2.82 -6.22 10.16
CA THR A 453 3.47 -6.76 11.37
C THR A 453 2.85 -6.33 12.70
N ARG A 454 1.73 -5.58 12.70
CA ARG A 454 1.13 -4.98 13.91
C ARG A 454 -0.36 -5.22 14.08
N SER A 455 -1.04 -5.66 13.03
CA SER A 455 -2.49 -5.85 13.05
C SER A 455 -2.83 -7.33 13.18
N GLY A 456 -3.68 -7.66 14.16
CA GLY A 456 -4.21 -9.01 14.35
C GLY A 456 -5.00 -9.52 13.14
N SER A 457 -5.47 -8.64 12.25
CA SER A 457 -6.12 -9.03 10.98
C SER A 457 -5.19 -9.77 10.03
N PHE A 458 -3.87 -9.61 10.19
CA PHE A 458 -2.89 -10.31 9.37
C PHE A 458 -2.39 -11.60 10.02
N ALA A 459 -2.79 -11.95 11.24
CA ALA A 459 -2.21 -13.10 11.97
C ALA A 459 -2.24 -14.40 11.16
N ASP A 460 -3.39 -14.75 10.57
CA ASP A 460 -3.51 -15.95 9.72
C ASP A 460 -2.64 -15.86 8.46
N LEU A 461 -2.56 -14.67 7.83
CA LEU A 461 -1.67 -14.45 6.69
C LEU A 461 -0.19 -14.56 7.10
N PHE A 462 0.18 -14.09 8.30
CA PHE A 462 1.55 -14.24 8.83
C PHE A 462 1.90 -15.69 9.05
N GLU A 463 1.01 -16.50 9.62
CA GLU A 463 1.24 -17.94 9.76
C GLU A 463 1.44 -18.61 8.40
N ILE A 464 0.65 -18.21 7.39
CA ILE A 464 0.84 -18.70 6.01
C ILE A 464 2.20 -18.25 5.47
N ILE A 465 2.55 -16.97 5.56
CA ILE A 465 3.87 -16.44 5.12
C ILE A 465 5.01 -17.21 5.78
N LYS A 466 4.92 -17.47 7.08
CA LYS A 466 5.94 -18.24 7.82
C LYS A 466 6.08 -19.66 7.30
N LEU A 467 4.95 -20.31 7.02
CA LEU A 467 4.92 -21.67 6.50
C LEU A 467 5.41 -21.78 5.05
N THR A 468 5.13 -20.79 4.20
CA THR A 468 5.39 -20.86 2.75
C THR A 468 6.66 -20.13 2.33
N ILE A 469 6.94 -18.98 2.93
CA ILE A 469 8.14 -18.18 2.69
C ILE A 469 9.22 -18.67 3.63
N THR A 470 9.23 -18.26 4.90
CA THR A 470 10.22 -18.71 5.90
C THR A 470 9.81 -18.20 7.29
N ASP A 471 10.28 -18.85 8.35
CA ASP A 471 10.13 -18.36 9.73
C ASP A 471 11.33 -17.47 10.17
N ASP A 472 12.29 -17.21 9.28
CA ASP A 472 13.36 -16.23 9.48
C ASP A 472 12.76 -14.80 9.55
N PRO A 473 12.81 -14.12 10.72
CA PRO A 473 12.22 -12.80 10.90
C PRO A 473 12.77 -11.75 9.93
N LEU A 474 14.07 -11.76 9.65
CA LEU A 474 14.69 -10.78 8.77
C LEU A 474 14.17 -10.91 7.34
N THR A 475 14.05 -12.14 6.83
CA THR A 475 13.47 -12.37 5.50
C THR A 475 12.00 -11.99 5.43
N ILE A 476 11.21 -12.25 6.48
CA ILE A 476 9.82 -11.76 6.55
C ILE A 476 9.79 -10.22 6.51
N GLN A 477 10.66 -9.55 7.25
CA GLN A 477 10.71 -8.09 7.26
C GLN A 477 11.12 -7.51 5.90
N LYS A 478 12.08 -8.12 5.21
CA LYS A 478 12.43 -7.78 3.82
C LYS A 478 11.24 -8.00 2.87
N PHE A 479 10.54 -9.13 2.99
CA PHE A 479 9.34 -9.43 2.21
C PHE A 479 8.23 -8.37 2.42
N VAL A 480 7.94 -8.01 3.66
CA VAL A 480 6.94 -6.98 4.00
C VAL A 480 7.35 -5.60 3.46
N ALA A 481 8.62 -5.22 3.60
CA ALA A 481 9.13 -3.96 3.06
C ALA A 481 9.01 -3.87 1.53
N MET A 482 9.39 -4.94 0.82
CA MET A 482 9.29 -5.00 -0.64
C MET A 482 7.85 -5.03 -1.13
N SER A 483 6.90 -5.57 -0.36
CA SER A 483 5.48 -5.55 -0.74
C SER A 483 4.94 -4.14 -0.96
N GLN A 484 5.54 -3.12 -0.34
CA GLN A 484 5.12 -1.73 -0.47
C GLN A 484 5.16 -1.23 -1.93
N HIS A 485 6.05 -1.76 -2.78
CA HIS A 485 6.08 -1.46 -4.22
C HIS A 485 4.75 -1.78 -4.92
N VAL A 486 4.06 -2.83 -4.47
CA VAL A 486 2.80 -3.27 -5.06
C VAL A 486 1.63 -2.48 -4.48
N TRP A 487 1.71 -2.12 -3.20
CA TRP A 487 0.67 -1.36 -2.49
C TRP A 487 0.57 0.11 -2.92
N ASP A 488 1.67 0.76 -3.30
CA ASP A 488 1.66 2.18 -3.71
C ASP A 488 0.83 2.45 -4.99
N ARG A 489 0.41 1.39 -5.69
CA ARG A 489 -0.44 1.49 -6.89
C ARG A 489 -1.94 1.66 -6.59
N VAL A 490 -2.39 1.47 -5.35
CA VAL A 490 -3.82 1.33 -4.98
C VAL A 490 -4.21 2.10 -3.72
#